data_AF-K1RSF8-F1
#
_entry.id   AF-K1RSF8-F1
#
_cell.length_a   1.000
_cell.length_b   1.000
_cell.length_c   1.000
_cell.angle_alpha   90.00
_cell.angle_beta   90.00
_cell.angle_gamma   90.00
#
_symmetry.space_group_name_H-M   'P 1'
#
loop_
_entity.id
_entity.type
_entity.pdbx_description
1 polymer ?
#
loop_
_entity_poly.entity_id
_entity_poly.type
_entity_poly.pdbx_seq_one_letter_code
_entity_poly.pdbx_strand_id
1 'polypeptide(L)'
;MSGRGLGHTGGTVDKLESIPGYNTAMASDSFFKQVNKIGISLIGQTGNLAPADKKLYALRDVTATVDDRALISASIMSKKLAAGDKNIVLDVKCGSGAFMKNENDAAALAKTMVGIGKSCGRNIIAVITNMDEPLGRNVGNALEVIEAVDVLRGNGDKSL
;
A
#
# COMPACT_ATOMS: atom_id res chain seq x y z
N MET A 1 1.29 -7.32 -3.80
CA MET A 1 2.68 -6.83 -3.64
C MET A 1 2.68 -5.60 -2.75
N SER A 2 3.54 -5.58 -1.73
CA SER A 2 3.61 -4.53 -0.71
C SER A 2 5.01 -3.90 -0.66
N GLY A 3 5.10 -2.71 -0.06
CA GLY A 3 6.36 -1.97 0.11
C GLY A 3 6.93 -2.07 1.52
N ARG A 4 8.17 -1.58 1.65
CA ARG A 4 8.81 -1.26 2.94
C ARG A 4 8.41 0.15 3.39
N GLY A 5 8.74 0.47 4.64
CA GLY A 5 8.47 1.78 5.24
C GLY A 5 9.18 2.92 4.53
N LEU A 6 8.63 4.12 4.69
CA LEU A 6 9.15 5.34 4.11
C LEU A 6 8.92 6.52 5.05
N GLY A 7 9.97 7.30 5.29
CA GLY A 7 9.91 8.42 6.22
C GLY A 7 9.43 7.95 7.59
N HIS A 8 8.35 8.54 8.09
CA HIS A 8 7.72 8.18 9.35
C HIS A 8 6.63 7.10 9.23
N THR A 9 6.36 6.59 8.01
CA THR A 9 5.31 5.59 7.75
C THR A 9 5.90 4.18 7.66
N GLY A 10 5.27 3.22 8.35
CA GLY A 10 5.71 1.81 8.35
C GLY A 10 5.34 1.04 7.08
N GLY A 11 6.06 -0.04 6.79
CA GLY A 11 5.84 -0.91 5.62
C GLY A 11 5.28 -2.28 5.98
N THR A 12 4.32 -2.79 5.20
CA THR A 12 3.76 -4.13 5.41
C THR A 12 4.82 -5.23 5.29
N VAL A 13 5.81 -5.05 4.41
CA VAL A 13 6.91 -6.01 4.26
C VAL A 13 7.72 -6.12 5.55
N ASP A 14 8.07 -4.98 6.16
CA ASP A 14 8.86 -4.95 7.39
C ASP A 14 8.09 -5.57 8.57
N LYS A 15 6.75 -5.36 8.61
CA LYS A 15 5.86 -5.99 9.59
C LYS A 15 5.87 -7.51 9.44
N LEU A 16 5.67 -8.04 8.24
CA LEU A 16 5.63 -9.49 7.99
C LEU A 16 6.98 -10.18 8.26
N GLU A 17 8.10 -9.50 8.01
CA GLU A 17 9.44 -10.02 8.31
C GLU A 17 9.73 -10.16 9.80
N SER A 18 8.89 -9.60 10.68
CA SER A 18 8.97 -9.89 12.12
C SER A 18 8.52 -11.31 12.50
N ILE A 19 7.81 -12.01 11.60
CA ILE A 19 7.43 -13.41 11.78
C ILE A 19 8.64 -14.29 11.43
N PRO A 20 9.18 -15.10 12.36
CA PRO A 20 10.35 -15.94 12.10
C PRO A 20 10.13 -16.87 10.89
N GLY A 21 11.03 -16.77 9.91
CA GLY A 21 10.99 -17.59 8.69
C GLY A 21 10.05 -17.10 7.59
N TYR A 22 9.36 -15.97 7.77
CA TYR A 22 8.53 -15.40 6.70
C TYR A 22 9.38 -14.91 5.53
N ASN A 23 9.12 -15.41 4.33
CA ASN A 23 9.86 -15.01 3.13
C ASN A 23 9.02 -14.07 2.25
N THR A 24 9.41 -12.80 2.21
CA THR A 24 8.79 -11.75 1.38
C THR A 24 9.33 -11.70 -0.05
N ALA A 25 10.45 -12.39 -0.32
CA ALA A 25 11.11 -12.48 -1.62
C ALA A 25 10.82 -13.84 -2.28
N MET A 26 9.83 -13.84 -3.17
CA MET A 26 9.35 -15.05 -3.84
C MET A 26 9.54 -14.94 -5.36
N ALA A 27 9.96 -16.04 -5.99
CA ALA A 27 9.96 -16.13 -7.45
C ALA A 27 8.52 -16.16 -7.98
N SER A 28 8.31 -15.65 -9.20
CA SER A 28 6.97 -15.53 -9.82
C SER A 28 6.20 -16.85 -9.85
N ASP A 29 6.86 -17.96 -10.16
CA ASP A 29 6.21 -19.28 -10.21
C ASP A 29 5.67 -19.71 -8.85
N SER A 30 6.43 -19.46 -7.78
CA SER A 30 6.01 -19.76 -6.42
C SER A 30 4.87 -18.83 -5.99
N PHE A 31 4.89 -17.56 -6.41
CA PHE A 31 3.79 -16.62 -6.18
C PHE A 31 2.49 -17.13 -6.80
N PHE A 32 2.50 -17.51 -8.08
CA PHE A 32 1.30 -18.03 -8.76
C PHE A 32 0.82 -19.34 -8.12
N LYS A 33 1.72 -20.26 -7.79
CA LYS A 33 1.38 -21.51 -7.09
C LYS A 33 0.70 -21.24 -5.75
N GLN A 34 1.20 -20.30 -4.96
CA GLN A 34 0.62 -19.95 -3.66
C GLN A 34 -0.76 -19.31 -3.81
N VAL A 35 -0.92 -18.33 -4.70
CA VAL A 35 -2.23 -17.70 -4.94
C VAL A 35 -3.25 -18.73 -5.42
N ASN A 36 -2.89 -19.63 -6.32
CA ASN A 36 -3.80 -20.68 -6.81
C ASN A 36 -4.16 -21.72 -5.73
N LYS A 37 -3.26 -21.99 -4.78
CA LYS A 37 -3.47 -22.99 -3.73
C LYS A 37 -4.18 -22.43 -2.49
N ILE A 38 -3.78 -21.25 -2.03
CA ILE A 38 -4.20 -20.66 -0.74
C ILE A 38 -5.20 -19.51 -0.96
N GLY A 39 -5.17 -18.85 -2.12
CA GLY A 39 -6.01 -17.69 -2.42
C GLY A 39 -5.41 -16.33 -2.05
N ILE A 40 -4.24 -16.30 -1.39
CA ILE A 40 -3.57 -15.06 -0.97
C ILE A 40 -2.04 -15.18 -1.01
N SER A 41 -1.39 -14.08 -1.39
CA SER A 41 0.06 -13.92 -1.27
C SER A 41 0.44 -12.48 -0.94
N LEU A 42 1.23 -12.30 0.11
CA LEU A 42 1.79 -11.02 0.52
C LEU A 42 3.31 -11.08 0.36
N ILE A 43 3.79 -10.50 -0.72
CA ILE A 43 5.21 -10.45 -1.06
C ILE A 43 5.65 -9.00 -1.24
N GLY A 44 6.96 -8.77 -1.11
CA GLY A 44 7.57 -7.50 -1.49
C GLY A 44 7.39 -7.20 -2.98
N GLN A 45 7.78 -6.01 -3.39
CA GLN A 45 7.86 -5.68 -4.81
C GLN A 45 9.01 -6.48 -5.44
N THR A 46 8.66 -7.55 -6.15
CA THR A 46 9.62 -8.39 -6.87
C THR A 46 9.78 -7.92 -8.32
N GLY A 47 11.00 -7.97 -8.84
CA GLY A 47 11.26 -7.75 -10.26
C GLY A 47 11.23 -6.29 -10.72
N ASN A 48 11.29 -6.13 -12.04
CA ASN A 48 11.36 -4.85 -12.74
C ASN A 48 9.95 -4.25 -12.95
N LEU A 49 9.11 -4.26 -11.91
CA LEU A 49 7.75 -3.73 -11.97
C LEU A 49 7.80 -2.20 -11.93
N ALA A 50 7.37 -1.54 -13.01
CA ALA A 50 7.45 -0.08 -13.17
C ALA A 50 8.86 0.50 -12.88
N PRO A 51 9.90 0.14 -13.67
CA PRO A 51 11.29 0.54 -13.39
C PRO A 51 11.51 2.06 -13.43
N ALA A 52 10.76 2.74 -14.29
CA ALA A 52 10.77 4.20 -14.38
C ALA A 52 10.24 4.84 -13.09
N ASP A 53 9.15 4.31 -12.53
CA ASP A 53 8.61 4.77 -11.25
C ASP A 53 9.65 4.61 -10.13
N LYS A 54 10.30 3.44 -10.03
CA LYS A 54 11.34 3.22 -9.02
C LYS A 54 12.44 4.29 -9.07
N LYS A 55 12.95 4.61 -10.26
CA LYS A 55 13.98 5.65 -10.45
C LYS A 55 13.45 7.05 -10.14
N LEU A 56 12.27 7.38 -10.66
CA LEU A 56 11.66 8.69 -10.45
C LEU A 56 11.31 8.93 -8.98
N TYR A 57 10.85 7.89 -8.28
CA TYR A 57 10.55 7.94 -6.86
C TYR A 57 11.81 8.22 -6.03
N ALA A 58 12.89 7.49 -6.30
CA ALA A 58 14.18 7.72 -5.63
C ALA A 58 14.69 9.15 -5.83
N LEU A 59 14.49 9.71 -7.03
CA LEU A 59 14.82 11.12 -7.30
C LEU A 59 13.93 12.08 -6.50
N ARG A 60 12.62 11.82 -6.43
CA ARG A 60 11.67 12.69 -5.71
C ARG A 60 11.98 12.78 -4.22
N ASP A 61 12.37 11.65 -3.62
CA ASP A 61 12.72 11.53 -2.20
C ASP A 61 13.88 12.45 -1.79
N VAL A 62 14.85 12.67 -2.69
CA VAL A 62 16.02 13.52 -2.45
C VAL A 62 15.93 14.91 -3.06
N THR A 63 14.77 15.29 -3.62
CA THR A 63 14.56 16.60 -4.28
C THR A 63 13.35 17.36 -3.76
N ALA A 64 12.72 16.90 -2.67
CA ALA A 64 11.51 17.51 -2.09
C ALA A 64 10.36 17.65 -3.11
N THR A 65 10.15 16.60 -3.92
CA THR A 65 9.06 16.53 -4.92
C THR A 65 8.19 15.29 -4.75
N VAL A 66 8.13 14.75 -3.52
CA VAL A 66 7.29 13.58 -3.20
C VAL A 66 5.82 13.98 -3.13
N ASP A 67 5.54 15.16 -2.61
CA ASP A 67 4.25 15.74 -2.25
C ASP A 67 3.46 16.35 -3.42
N ASP A 68 3.86 16.05 -4.67
CA ASP A 68 3.07 16.37 -5.85
C ASP A 68 1.97 15.32 -6.13
N ARG A 69 0.71 15.77 -6.23
CA ARG A 69 -0.46 14.90 -6.44
C ARG A 69 -0.41 14.10 -7.74
N ALA A 70 0.08 14.68 -8.82
CA ALA A 70 0.16 13.99 -10.11
C ALA A 70 1.22 12.90 -10.07
N LEU A 71 2.38 13.17 -9.44
CA LEU A 71 3.44 12.18 -9.27
C LEU A 71 3.06 11.07 -8.28
N ILE A 72 2.31 11.38 -7.21
CA ILE A 72 1.78 10.37 -6.28
C ILE A 72 0.82 9.43 -7.02
N SER A 73 -0.18 9.98 -7.73
CA SER A 73 -1.16 9.17 -8.44
C SER A 73 -0.54 8.32 -9.55
N ALA A 74 0.37 8.89 -10.36
CA ALA A 74 1.11 8.14 -11.38
C ALA A 74 1.98 7.03 -10.78
N SER A 75 2.65 7.31 -9.66
CA SER A 75 3.50 6.34 -8.97
C SER A 75 2.70 5.15 -8.44
N ILE A 76 1.61 5.40 -7.72
CA ILE A 76 0.77 4.34 -7.16
C ILE A 76 0.13 3.53 -8.29
N MET A 77 -0.49 4.20 -9.27
CA MET A 77 -1.24 3.53 -10.32
C MET A 77 -0.35 2.74 -11.28
N SER A 78 0.84 3.24 -11.65
CA SER A 78 1.76 2.51 -12.54
C SER A 78 2.11 1.13 -12.01
N LYS A 79 2.36 1.00 -10.69
CA LYS A 79 2.64 -0.28 -10.03
C LYS A 79 1.42 -1.20 -10.02
N LYS A 80 0.23 -0.70 -9.69
CA LYS A 80 -1.01 -1.49 -9.67
C LYS A 80 -1.40 -1.98 -11.07
N LEU A 81 -1.25 -1.13 -12.07
CA LEU A 81 -1.53 -1.48 -13.46
C LEU A 81 -0.54 -2.50 -14.00
N ALA A 82 0.76 -2.34 -13.69
CA ALA A 82 1.79 -3.31 -14.06
C ALA A 82 1.62 -4.67 -13.37
N ALA A 83 1.07 -4.70 -12.15
CA ALA A 83 0.77 -5.93 -11.43
C ALA A 83 -0.35 -6.77 -12.08
N GLY A 84 -1.17 -6.16 -12.94
CA GLY A 84 -2.24 -6.83 -13.67
C GLY A 84 -3.58 -6.92 -12.92
N ASP A 85 -3.71 -6.25 -11.77
CA ASP A 85 -4.91 -6.29 -10.92
C ASP A 85 -6.17 -5.86 -11.71
N LYS A 86 -7.24 -6.68 -11.68
CA LYS A 86 -8.52 -6.34 -12.34
C LYS A 86 -9.41 -5.45 -11.48
N ASN A 87 -9.47 -5.75 -10.19
CA ASN A 87 -10.25 -5.02 -9.20
C ASN A 87 -9.29 -4.41 -8.19
N ILE A 88 -9.40 -3.10 -7.96
CA ILE A 88 -8.49 -2.34 -7.10
C ILE A 88 -9.34 -1.55 -6.10
N VAL A 89 -9.02 -1.69 -4.82
CA VAL A 89 -9.55 -0.82 -3.75
C VAL A 89 -8.40 0.03 -3.26
N LEU A 90 -8.60 1.34 -3.27
CA LEU A 90 -7.64 2.31 -2.77
C LEU A 90 -8.08 2.81 -1.40
N ASP A 91 -7.18 2.71 -0.43
CA ASP A 91 -7.32 3.36 0.87
C ASP A 91 -6.53 4.67 0.83
N VAL A 92 -7.25 5.79 0.72
CA VAL A 92 -6.67 7.13 0.62
C VAL A 92 -6.71 7.77 1.99
N LYS A 93 -5.54 7.84 2.63
CA LYS A 93 -5.39 8.42 3.96
C LYS A 93 -5.56 9.94 3.92
N CYS A 94 -6.29 10.48 4.90
CA CYS A 94 -6.50 11.90 5.12
C CYS A 94 -6.21 12.25 6.59
N GLY A 95 -5.46 13.32 6.83
CA GLY A 95 -5.19 13.82 8.18
C GLY A 95 -3.71 14.10 8.46
N SER A 96 -3.40 14.41 9.71
CA SER A 96 -2.08 14.85 10.18
C SER A 96 -0.95 13.85 9.86
N GLY A 97 -1.23 12.54 9.87
CA GLY A 97 -0.29 11.47 9.53
C GLY A 97 -0.27 11.07 8.04
N ALA A 98 -1.10 11.67 7.20
CA ALA A 98 -1.19 11.34 5.77
C ALA A 98 -0.41 12.34 4.90
N PHE A 99 -0.20 12.00 3.62
CA PHE A 99 0.26 12.98 2.63
C PHE A 99 -0.80 14.08 2.39
N MET A 100 -2.07 13.69 2.31
CA MET A 100 -3.19 14.61 2.11
C MET A 100 -3.73 15.04 3.48
N LYS A 101 -3.58 16.32 3.82
CA LYS A 101 -3.97 16.83 5.16
C LYS A 101 -5.45 17.17 5.28
N ASN A 102 -6.12 17.44 4.17
CA ASN A 102 -7.53 17.79 4.14
C ASN A 102 -8.32 16.90 3.17
N GLU A 103 -9.62 16.78 3.41
CA GLU A 103 -10.51 15.90 2.68
C GLU A 103 -10.62 16.26 1.20
N ASN A 104 -10.54 17.54 0.85
CA ASN A 104 -10.64 17.99 -0.55
C ASN A 104 -9.46 17.48 -1.38
N ASP A 105 -8.25 17.56 -0.84
CA ASP A 105 -7.05 17.06 -1.50
C ASP A 105 -7.04 15.53 -1.58
N ALA A 106 -7.46 14.84 -0.51
CA ALA A 106 -7.63 13.40 -0.50
C ALA A 106 -8.67 12.95 -1.54
N ALA A 107 -9.82 13.63 -1.63
CA ALA A 107 -10.86 13.36 -2.62
C ALA A 107 -10.38 13.63 -4.05
N ALA A 108 -9.60 14.69 -4.27
CA ALA A 108 -9.02 14.98 -5.57
C ALA A 108 -7.99 13.91 -5.99
N LEU A 109 -7.15 13.45 -5.06
CA LEU A 109 -6.21 12.35 -5.30
C LEU A 109 -6.96 11.04 -5.60
N ALA A 110 -7.97 10.70 -4.80
CA ALA A 110 -8.83 9.53 -4.99
C ALA A 110 -9.49 9.55 -6.37
N LYS A 111 -10.12 10.67 -6.74
CA LYS A 111 -10.78 10.86 -8.05
C LYS A 111 -9.80 10.70 -9.21
N THR A 112 -8.59 11.24 -9.07
CA THR A 112 -7.53 11.12 -10.08
C THR A 112 -7.12 9.66 -10.28
N MET A 113 -6.83 8.94 -9.20
CA MET A 113 -6.42 7.53 -9.28
C MET A 113 -7.54 6.62 -9.80
N VAL A 114 -8.79 6.84 -9.37
CA VAL A 114 -9.97 6.14 -9.89
C VAL A 114 -10.14 6.42 -11.38
N GLY A 115 -9.97 7.67 -11.82
CA GLY A 115 -10.03 8.06 -13.23
C GLY A 115 -8.99 7.32 -14.08
N ILE A 116 -7.74 7.29 -13.63
CA ILE A 116 -6.64 6.55 -14.28
C ILE A 116 -6.97 5.04 -14.36
N GLY A 117 -7.42 4.44 -13.26
CA GLY A 117 -7.74 3.01 -13.25
C GLY A 117 -8.87 2.67 -14.23
N LYS A 118 -9.94 3.48 -14.26
CA LYS A 118 -11.06 3.30 -15.19
C LYS A 118 -10.65 3.48 -16.65
N SER A 119 -9.83 4.48 -16.97
CA SER A 119 -9.34 4.68 -18.34
C SER A 119 -8.42 3.55 -18.82
N CYS A 120 -7.75 2.87 -17.90
CA CYS A 120 -6.97 1.66 -18.16
C CYS A 120 -7.79 0.35 -18.04
N GLY A 121 -9.13 0.43 -18.04
CA GLY A 121 -10.02 -0.73 -18.03
C GLY A 121 -10.05 -1.53 -16.71
N ARG A 122 -9.75 -0.88 -15.58
CA ARG A 122 -9.78 -1.50 -14.25
C ARG A 122 -11.05 -1.13 -13.50
N ASN A 123 -11.57 -2.09 -12.72
CA ASN A 123 -12.61 -1.83 -11.75
C ASN A 123 -11.96 -1.25 -10.50
N ILE A 124 -12.23 0.01 -10.20
CA ILE A 124 -11.53 0.70 -9.11
C ILE A 124 -12.48 1.57 -8.29
N ILE A 125 -12.32 1.47 -6.98
CA ILE A 125 -12.96 2.34 -5.99
C ILE A 125 -11.89 2.89 -5.04
N ALA A 126 -12.20 4.01 -4.41
CA ALA A 126 -11.37 4.60 -3.37
C ALA A 126 -12.23 4.91 -2.15
N VAL A 127 -11.68 4.65 -0.97
CA VAL A 127 -12.25 5.01 0.32
C VAL A 127 -11.28 5.98 0.97
N ILE A 128 -11.80 7.09 1.49
CA ILE A 128 -11.01 8.05 2.26
C ILE A 128 -11.13 7.66 3.73
N THR A 129 -9.99 7.48 4.41
CA THR A 129 -9.98 7.07 5.82
C THR A 129 -9.12 8.00 6.67
N ASN A 130 -9.51 8.13 7.94
CA ASN A 130 -8.84 8.98 8.92
C ASN A 130 -7.40 8.50 9.18
N MET A 131 -6.48 9.46 9.32
CA MET A 131 -5.11 9.27 9.74
C MET A 131 -4.61 10.46 10.59
N ASP A 132 -5.52 11.14 11.29
CA ASP A 132 -5.17 12.10 12.35
C ASP A 132 -4.58 11.41 13.58
N GLU A 133 -4.90 10.14 13.77
CA GLU A 133 -4.38 9.25 14.80
C GLU A 133 -3.96 7.90 14.19
N PRO A 134 -3.05 7.15 14.84
CA PRO A 134 -2.76 5.79 14.44
C PRO A 134 -4.03 4.92 14.42
N LEU A 135 -4.14 4.05 13.42
CA LEU A 135 -5.20 3.05 13.37
C LEU A 135 -4.84 1.89 14.32
N GLY A 136 -5.78 1.49 15.18
CA GLY A 136 -5.53 0.49 16.21
C GLY A 136 -4.75 1.07 17.40
N ARG A 137 -4.09 0.20 18.16
CA ARG A 137 -3.39 0.53 19.41
C ARG A 137 -1.88 0.41 19.28
N ASN A 138 -1.40 -0.37 18.31
CA ASN A 138 0.01 -0.68 18.15
C ASN A 138 0.62 0.05 16.96
N VAL A 139 1.83 0.58 17.16
CA VAL A 139 2.65 1.16 16.08
C VAL A 139 4.01 0.49 16.11
N GLY A 140 4.39 -0.19 15.03
CA GLY A 140 5.65 -0.91 14.94
C GLY A 140 5.60 -2.08 13.96
N ASN A 141 6.53 -3.03 14.10
CA ASN A 141 6.58 -4.21 13.23
C ASN A 141 5.86 -5.40 13.88
N ALA A 142 6.51 -6.04 14.86
CA ALA A 142 5.96 -7.21 15.55
C ALA A 142 4.66 -6.90 16.32
N LEU A 143 4.58 -5.71 16.94
CA LEU A 143 3.40 -5.28 17.70
C LEU A 143 2.15 -5.19 16.81
N GLU A 144 2.29 -4.70 15.58
CA GLU A 144 1.18 -4.64 14.63
C GLU A 144 0.79 -6.02 14.09
N VAL A 145 1.74 -6.95 13.98
CA VAL A 145 1.43 -8.35 13.65
C VAL A 145 0.63 -9.02 14.78
N ILE A 146 0.99 -8.77 16.04
CA ILE A 146 0.25 -9.28 17.20
C ILE A 146 -1.18 -8.75 17.17
N GLU A 147 -1.36 -7.44 16.96
CA GLU A 147 -2.68 -6.83 16.88
C GLU A 147 -3.52 -7.40 15.72
N ALA A 148 -2.91 -7.61 14.55
CA ALA A 148 -3.59 -8.24 13.42
C ALA A 148 -4.07 -9.67 13.75
N VAL A 149 -3.28 -10.45 14.50
CA VAL A 149 -3.68 -11.79 14.96
C VAL A 149 -4.86 -11.70 15.94
N ASP A 150 -4.88 -10.71 16.83
CA ASP A 150 -5.97 -10.51 17.78
C ASP A 150 -7.27 -10.09 17.10
N VAL A 151 -7.20 -9.20 16.10
CA VAL A 151 -8.34 -8.83 15.23
C VAL A 151 -8.93 -10.09 14.56
N LEU A 152 -8.08 -10.92 13.95
CA LEU A 152 -8.51 -12.15 13.27
C LEU A 152 -9.12 -13.19 14.22
N ARG A 153 -8.83 -13.11 15.52
CA ARG A 153 -9.45 -13.93 16.57
C ARG A 153 -10.75 -13.34 17.13
N GLY A 154 -11.15 -12.16 16.68
CA GLY A 154 -12.34 -11.45 17.18
C GLY A 154 -12.10 -10.62 18.43
N ASN A 155 -10.84 -10.37 18.81
CA ASN A 155 -10.44 -9.59 19.99
C ASN A 155 -9.85 -8.22 19.62
N GLY A 156 -10.11 -7.74 18.40
CA GLY A 156 -9.56 -6.49 17.87
C GLY A 156 -10.14 -5.24 18.54
N ASP A 157 -9.39 -4.14 18.48
CA ASP A 157 -9.90 -2.81 18.80
C ASP A 157 -11.07 -2.45 17.86
N LYS A 158 -12.09 -1.75 18.36
CA LYS A 158 -13.29 -1.40 17.57
C LYS A 158 -13.00 -0.44 16.41
N SER A 159 -11.85 0.23 16.44
CA SER A 159 -11.38 1.09 15.35
C SER A 159 -10.86 0.29 14.13
N LEU A 160 -10.63 -1.02 14.26
CA LEU A 160 -10.09 -1.92 13.24
C LEU A 160 -11.16 -2.77 12.53
#